data_AF-A0A5M3MTE8-F1
#
_entry.id   AF-A0A5M3MTE8-F1
#
_cell.length_a   1.000
_cell.length_b   1.000
_cell.length_c   1.000
_cell.angle_alpha   90.00
_cell.angle_beta   90.00
_cell.angle_gamma   90.00
#
_symmetry.space_group_name_H-M   'P 1'
#
loop_
_entity.id
_entity.type
_entity.pdbx_description
1 polymer ?
#
loop_
_entity_poly.entity_id
_entity_poly.type
_entity_poly.pdbx_seq_one_letter_code
_entity_poly.pdbx_strand_id
1 'polypeptide(L)'
;MDQLETLKYGQGNSGLNVYIEGEVAFVGNPFTLEGPDGSHLIDWGTSDLNARMEQYIQDRPGGTALHTFFWHSRTGKWFYIGAHIWTPVGLTWEVWRTLSERSQEFVANRLRMRGGEVETEAQIIAQLDSNRLEQIVIELSSVGQRETSEAFLREYGLSPRRRHPRLS
;
A
#
# COMPACT_ATOMS: atom_id res chain seq x y z
N MET A 1 23.29 -11.45 -13.61
CA MET A 1 22.85 -10.83 -12.35
C MET A 1 22.04 -9.62 -12.80
N ASP A 2 20.85 -9.92 -13.30
CA ASP A 2 20.12 -9.04 -14.22
C ASP A 2 19.29 -8.00 -13.46
N GLN A 3 19.42 -6.78 -13.97
CA GLN A 3 18.56 -5.61 -13.85
C GLN A 3 17.49 -5.66 -12.74
N LEU A 4 17.84 -5.08 -11.60
CA LEU A 4 16.92 -4.66 -10.55
C LEU A 4 15.96 -3.60 -11.14
N GLU A 5 14.81 -4.02 -11.67
CA GLU A 5 13.69 -3.12 -11.95
C GLU A 5 13.15 -2.59 -10.62
N THR A 6 13.81 -1.55 -10.15
CA THR A 6 13.46 -0.86 -8.93
C THR A 6 12.33 0.10 -9.27
N LEU A 7 11.08 -0.29 -9.03
CA LEU A 7 9.97 0.68 -8.94
C LEU A 7 10.12 1.47 -7.63
N LYS A 8 11.08 2.40 -7.60
CA LYS A 8 11.23 3.40 -6.53
C LYS A 8 10.19 4.51 -6.73
N TYR A 9 8.96 4.30 -6.29
CA TYR A 9 8.01 5.40 -6.07
C TYR A 9 8.38 6.12 -4.76
N GLY A 10 9.55 6.79 -4.69
CA GLY A 10 10.13 7.13 -3.38
C GLY A 10 10.98 8.39 -3.24
N GLN A 11 11.15 9.20 -4.29
CA GLN A 11 11.78 10.52 -4.14
C GLN A 11 11.06 11.52 -5.06
N GLY A 12 10.23 12.39 -4.48
CA GLY A 12 9.59 13.51 -5.19
C GLY A 12 8.21 13.25 -5.82
N ASN A 13 7.64 12.05 -5.69
CA ASN A 13 6.34 11.73 -6.27
C ASN A 13 5.29 11.44 -5.19
N SER A 14 4.16 12.15 -5.25
CA SER A 14 3.02 12.06 -4.32
C SER A 14 2.16 10.80 -4.55
N GLY A 15 2.76 9.62 -4.79
CA GLY A 15 2.11 8.35 -5.17
C GLY A 15 2.09 7.26 -4.08
N LEU A 16 1.57 6.08 -4.43
CA LEU A 16 1.69 4.86 -3.60
C LEU A 16 3.17 4.55 -3.34
N ASN A 17 3.58 4.68 -2.08
CA ASN A 17 4.95 4.39 -1.66
C ASN A 17 5.12 2.89 -1.46
N VAL A 18 5.52 2.18 -2.51
CA VAL A 18 5.69 0.73 -2.49
C VAL A 18 7.02 0.34 -3.12
N TYR A 19 7.64 -0.68 -2.54
CA TYR A 19 8.78 -1.41 -3.07
C TYR A 19 8.41 -2.88 -3.21
N ILE A 20 8.56 -3.46 -4.40
CA ILE A 20 8.23 -4.87 -4.68
C ILE A 20 9.47 -5.56 -5.20
N GLU A 21 9.82 -6.69 -4.61
CA GLU A 21 10.93 -7.55 -5.01
C GLU A 21 10.48 -9.01 -5.01
N GLY A 22 10.44 -9.62 -6.19
CA GLY A 22 9.92 -10.99 -6.37
C GLY A 22 8.46 -11.10 -5.93
N GLU A 23 8.23 -11.85 -4.86
CA GLU A 23 6.92 -12.09 -4.23
C GLU A 23 6.70 -11.29 -2.95
N VAL A 24 7.56 -10.32 -2.64
CA VAL A 24 7.47 -9.52 -1.41
C VAL A 24 7.20 -8.06 -1.74
N ALA A 25 6.18 -7.48 -1.10
CA ALA A 25 5.80 -6.08 -1.24
C ALA A 25 5.95 -5.34 0.09
N PHE A 26 6.61 -4.18 0.06
CA PHE A 26 6.81 -3.29 1.20
C PHE A 26 6.10 -1.97 0.94
N VAL A 27 5.02 -1.70 1.68
CA VAL A 27 4.19 -0.51 1.54
C VAL A 27 4.44 0.48 2.67
N GLY A 28 4.88 1.68 2.32
CA GLY A 28 5.23 2.75 3.23
C GLY A 28 4.02 3.60 3.66
N ASN A 29 3.60 3.50 4.92
CA ASN A 29 2.51 4.30 5.50
C ASN A 29 1.22 4.31 4.65
N PRO A 30 0.65 3.14 4.31
CA PRO A 30 -0.53 3.06 3.45
C PRO A 30 -1.75 3.78 4.06
N PHE A 31 -2.67 4.19 3.19
CA PHE A 31 -4.07 4.38 3.60
C PHE A 31 -4.81 3.08 3.30
N THR A 32 -5.55 2.59 4.29
CA THR A 32 -6.31 1.35 4.20
C THR A 32 -7.79 1.63 4.38
N LEU A 33 -8.63 1.03 3.55
CA LEU A 33 -10.07 1.02 3.69
C LEU A 33 -10.54 -0.41 3.88
N GLU A 34 -11.13 -0.68 5.05
CA GLU A 34 -11.74 -1.96 5.37
C GLU A 34 -13.24 -1.89 5.08
N GLY A 35 -13.72 -2.79 4.23
CA GLY A 35 -15.13 -2.92 3.89
C GLY A 35 -15.65 -4.34 4.11
N PRO A 36 -16.96 -4.56 3.99
CA PRO A 36 -17.54 -5.91 4.04
C PRO A 36 -17.00 -6.81 2.92
N ASP A 37 -16.62 -6.22 1.80
CA ASP A 37 -16.16 -6.93 0.61
C ASP A 37 -14.64 -7.20 0.62
N GLY A 38 -13.88 -6.55 1.50
CA GLY A 38 -12.44 -6.77 1.62
C GLY A 38 -11.63 -5.59 2.13
N SER A 39 -10.32 -5.80 2.21
CA SER A 39 -9.32 -4.79 2.60
C SER A 39 -8.75 -4.13 1.35
N HIS A 40 -8.69 -2.81 1.33
CA HIS A 40 -8.21 -2.04 0.18
C HIS A 40 -7.04 -1.13 0.58
N LEU A 41 -6.02 -1.09 -0.25
CA LEU A 41 -5.04 -0.02 -0.27
C LEU A 41 -5.60 1.12 -1.13
N ILE A 42 -5.57 2.32 -0.59
CA ILE A 42 -5.96 3.53 -1.29
C ILE A 42 -4.77 4.47 -1.29
N ASP A 43 -4.52 5.07 -2.43
CA ASP A 43 -3.58 6.17 -2.52
C ASP A 43 -4.01 7.17 -3.59
N TRP A 44 -3.26 8.25 -3.69
CA TRP A 44 -3.39 9.21 -4.76
C TRP A 44 -2.05 9.33 -5.46
N GLY A 45 -2.06 9.58 -6.76
CA GLY A 45 -0.85 9.69 -7.59
C GLY A 45 -1.18 10.33 -8.92
N THR A 46 -0.18 10.69 -9.71
CA THR A 46 -0.44 11.15 -11.07
C THR A 46 -0.95 9.98 -11.92
N SER A 47 -1.73 10.29 -12.96
CA SER A 47 -2.29 9.28 -13.86
C SER A 47 -1.22 8.33 -14.41
N ASP A 48 -0.06 8.86 -14.83
CA ASP A 48 1.07 8.07 -15.32
C ASP A 48 1.64 7.09 -14.27
N LEU A 49 1.72 7.50 -13.00
CA LEU A 49 2.25 6.64 -11.94
C LEU A 49 1.24 5.56 -11.55
N ASN A 50 -0.05 5.92 -11.48
CA ASN A 50 -1.11 4.97 -11.20
C ASN A 50 -1.18 3.92 -12.31
N ALA A 51 -1.19 4.33 -13.58
CA ALA A 51 -1.21 3.41 -14.72
C ALA A 51 -0.02 2.43 -14.72
N ARG A 52 1.18 2.90 -14.38
CA ARG A 52 2.36 2.03 -14.24
C ARG A 52 2.22 1.03 -13.10
N MET A 53 1.63 1.42 -11.97
CA MET A 53 1.35 0.52 -10.85
C MET A 53 0.33 -0.54 -11.23
N GLU A 54 -0.77 -0.14 -11.87
CA GLU A 54 -1.82 -1.04 -12.32
C GLU A 54 -1.29 -2.05 -13.33
N GLN A 55 -0.56 -1.57 -14.34
CA GLN A 55 0.09 -2.41 -15.33
C GLN A 55 1.05 -3.41 -14.67
N TYR A 56 1.89 -2.94 -13.73
CA TYR A 56 2.80 -3.83 -13.01
C TYR A 56 2.06 -4.94 -12.26
N ILE A 57 0.93 -4.62 -11.61
CA ILE A 57 0.14 -5.62 -10.89
C ILE A 57 -0.52 -6.60 -11.86
N GLN A 58 -1.06 -6.10 -12.98
CA GLN A 58 -1.74 -6.90 -14.01
C GLN A 58 -0.81 -7.82 -14.80
N ASP A 59 0.44 -7.41 -15.04
CA ASP A 59 1.43 -8.21 -15.77
C ASP A 59 1.97 -9.40 -14.96
N ARG A 60 1.70 -9.44 -13.66
CA ARG A 60 2.07 -10.59 -12.83
C ARG A 60 1.24 -11.81 -13.26
N PRO A 61 1.81 -13.03 -13.19
CA PRO A 61 1.05 -14.24 -13.44
C PRO A 61 -0.22 -14.26 -12.59
N GLY A 62 -1.36 -14.56 -13.22
CA GLY A 62 -2.65 -14.53 -12.57
C GLY A 62 -2.66 -15.37 -11.30
N GLY A 63 -3.04 -14.75 -10.18
CA GLY A 63 -3.12 -15.42 -8.87
C GLY A 63 -1.81 -15.47 -8.08
N THR A 64 -0.71 -14.88 -8.55
CA THR A 64 0.51 -14.74 -7.75
C THR A 64 0.27 -13.79 -6.57
N ALA A 65 0.32 -14.32 -5.36
CA ALA A 65 0.21 -13.54 -4.14
C ALA A 65 1.51 -12.80 -3.82
N LEU A 66 1.39 -11.63 -3.18
CA LEU A 66 2.48 -10.84 -2.64
C LEU A 66 2.48 -10.93 -1.11
N HIS A 67 3.58 -11.41 -0.55
CA HIS A 67 3.91 -11.29 0.86
C HIS A 67 4.05 -9.81 1.21
N THR A 68 3.02 -9.25 1.85
CA THR A 68 2.88 -7.82 2.01
C THR A 68 3.29 -7.38 3.42
N PHE A 69 4.11 -6.33 3.47
CA PHE A 69 4.58 -5.68 4.69
C PHE A 69 4.17 -4.22 4.70
N PHE A 70 3.64 -3.74 5.81
CA PHE A 70 3.31 -2.33 6.01
C PHE A 70 4.28 -1.65 6.98
N TRP A 71 4.78 -0.48 6.59
CA TRP A 71 5.51 0.38 7.51
C TRP A 71 4.53 1.14 8.39
N HIS A 72 4.75 1.08 9.70
CA HIS A 72 3.97 1.83 10.65
C HIS A 72 4.82 2.96 11.25
N SER A 73 4.59 4.19 10.77
CA SER A 73 5.36 5.39 11.14
C SER A 73 5.52 5.58 12.65
N ARG A 74 4.47 5.37 13.45
CA ARG A 74 4.52 5.59 14.90
C ARG A 74 5.47 4.65 15.64
N THR A 75 5.65 3.43 15.13
CA THR A 75 6.54 2.43 15.78
C THR A 75 7.88 2.30 15.08
N GLY A 76 8.04 2.85 13.87
CA GLY A 76 9.25 2.69 13.06
C GLY A 76 9.54 1.23 12.73
N LYS A 77 8.51 0.43 12.45
CA LYS A 77 8.63 -1.02 12.21
C LYS A 77 7.78 -1.46 11.04
N TRP A 78 8.27 -2.49 10.35
CA TRP A 78 7.53 -3.24 9.34
C TRP A 78 6.65 -4.30 10.02
N PHE A 79 5.41 -4.43 9.54
CA PHE A 79 4.46 -5.44 9.96
C PHE A 79 4.08 -6.30 8.76
N TYR A 80 4.30 -7.60 8.87
CA TYR A 80 3.80 -8.55 7.89
C TYR A 80 2.28 -8.69 8.03
N ILE A 81 1.54 -8.51 6.93
CA ILE A 81 0.08 -8.60 6.91
C ILE A 81 -0.44 -9.85 6.17
N GLY A 82 0.45 -10.70 5.66
CA GLY A 82 0.09 -11.92 4.92
C GLY A 82 0.45 -11.87 3.44
N ALA A 83 0.23 -13.00 2.77
CA ALA A 83 0.23 -13.11 1.33
C ALA A 83 -1.14 -12.67 0.80
N HIS A 84 -1.14 -11.76 -0.17
CA HIS A 84 -2.34 -11.18 -0.75
C HIS A 84 -2.24 -11.16 -2.27
N ILE A 85 -3.33 -11.52 -2.95
CA ILE A 85 -3.47 -11.19 -4.37
C ILE A 85 -3.87 -9.72 -4.44
N TRP A 86 -3.09 -8.93 -5.18
CA TRP A 86 -3.35 -7.51 -5.39
C TRP A 86 -4.14 -7.36 -6.68
N THR A 87 -5.27 -6.66 -6.63
CA THR A 87 -6.12 -6.41 -7.79
C THR A 87 -6.42 -4.92 -7.88
N PRO A 88 -6.02 -4.20 -8.93
CA PRO A 88 -6.48 -2.84 -9.15
C PRO A 88 -7.99 -2.84 -9.36
N VAL A 89 -8.70 -1.99 -8.62
CA VAL A 89 -10.16 -1.89 -8.69
C VAL A 89 -10.59 -0.44 -8.84
N GLY A 90 -11.62 -0.22 -9.65
CA GLY A 90 -12.28 1.09 -9.76
C GLY A 90 -13.37 1.20 -8.71
N LEU A 91 -13.23 2.12 -7.75
CA LEU A 91 -14.37 2.52 -6.93
C LEU A 91 -15.27 3.47 -7.72
N THR A 92 -16.58 3.31 -7.59
CA THR A 92 -17.57 4.21 -8.23
C THR A 92 -17.64 5.59 -7.58
N TRP A 93 -16.84 5.83 -6.53
CA TRP A 93 -16.80 7.07 -5.76
C TRP A 93 -15.35 7.45 -5.43
N GLU A 94 -15.11 8.75 -5.33
CA GLU A 94 -13.81 9.32 -4.95
C GLU A 94 -13.73 9.48 -3.43
N VAL A 95 -12.79 8.78 -2.79
CA VAL A 95 -12.63 8.79 -1.34
C VAL A 95 -12.34 10.19 -0.84
N TRP A 96 -11.46 10.92 -1.54
CA TRP A 96 -11.08 12.29 -1.21
C TRP A 96 -12.28 13.21 -0.92
N ARG A 97 -13.32 13.15 -1.75
CA ARG A 97 -14.51 14.02 -1.64
C ARG A 97 -15.44 13.66 -0.49
N THR A 98 -15.27 12.48 0.09
CA THR A 98 -16.08 12.02 1.23
C THR A 98 -15.42 12.27 2.58
N LEU A 99 -14.14 12.64 2.58
CA LEU A 99 -13.37 12.90 3.79
C LEU A 99 -13.81 14.23 4.43
N SER A 100 -13.79 14.27 5.76
CA SER A 100 -13.87 15.53 6.49
C SER A 100 -12.64 16.41 6.22
N GLU A 101 -12.75 17.73 6.38
CA GLU A 101 -11.61 18.67 6.20
C GLU A 101 -10.36 18.22 6.99
N ARG A 102 -10.54 17.83 8.25
CA ARG A 102 -9.44 17.30 9.08
C ARG A 102 -8.79 16.03 8.50
N SER A 103 -9.59 15.15 7.91
CA SER A 103 -9.08 13.94 7.25
C SER A 103 -8.38 14.26 5.94
N GLN A 104 -8.86 15.27 5.21
CA GLN A 104 -8.24 15.79 4.00
C GLN A 104 -6.86 16.40 4.29
N GLU A 105 -6.75 17.26 5.31
CA GLU A 105 -5.48 17.81 5.80
C GLU A 105 -4.49 16.69 6.18
N PHE A 106 -4.97 15.65 6.88
CA PHE A 106 -4.14 14.52 7.24
C PHE A 106 -3.60 13.75 6.03
N VAL A 107 -4.44 13.50 5.03
CA VAL A 107 -4.03 12.83 3.77
C VAL A 107 -3.03 13.71 3.03
N ALA A 108 -3.33 15.00 2.85
CA ALA A 108 -2.47 15.95 2.15
C ALA A 108 -1.09 16.07 2.81
N ASN A 109 -1.03 16.17 4.13
CA ASN A 109 0.24 16.21 4.86
C ASN A 109 1.04 14.90 4.71
N ARG A 110 0.36 13.75 4.68
CA ARG A 110 1.04 12.46 4.44
C ARG A 110 1.63 12.37 3.03
N LEU A 111 0.89 12.79 2.00
CA LEU A 111 1.39 12.85 0.63
C LEU A 111 2.56 13.83 0.52
N ARG A 112 2.45 15.00 1.16
CA ARG A 112 3.52 16.00 1.28
C ARG A 112 4.81 15.42 1.85
N MET A 113 4.72 14.72 2.99
CA MET A 113 5.88 14.09 3.64
C MET A 113 6.53 13.03 2.73
N ARG A 114 5.74 12.26 1.96
CA ARG A 114 6.27 11.27 1.00
C ARG A 114 6.96 11.93 -0.19
N GLY A 115 6.40 13.03 -0.68
CA GLY A 115 6.96 13.84 -1.76
C GLY A 115 8.22 14.62 -1.38
N GLY A 116 8.72 14.49 -0.16
CA GLY A 116 9.93 15.19 0.31
C GLY A 116 9.69 16.67 0.63
N GLU A 117 8.43 17.05 0.91
CA GLU A 117 8.04 18.41 1.29
C GLU A 117 8.32 19.49 0.22
N VAL A 118 8.46 19.08 -1.04
CA VAL A 118 8.66 20.00 -2.18
C VAL A 118 7.42 20.88 -2.38
N GLU A 119 6.24 20.29 -2.25
CA GLU A 119 4.97 20.99 -2.36
C GLU A 119 4.41 21.32 -0.97
N THR A 120 3.64 22.40 -0.89
CA THR A 120 2.89 22.74 0.31
C THR A 120 1.62 21.89 0.43
N GLU A 121 1.09 21.76 1.64
CA GLU A 121 -0.18 21.04 1.87
C GLU A 121 -1.32 21.61 1.01
N ALA A 122 -1.43 22.94 0.93
CA ALA A 122 -2.44 23.61 0.09
C ALA A 122 -2.29 23.28 -1.41
N GLN A 123 -1.06 23.10 -1.91
CA GLN A 123 -0.82 22.68 -3.29
C GLN A 123 -1.25 21.23 -3.53
N ILE A 124 -1.02 20.34 -2.56
CA ILE A 124 -1.48 18.94 -2.64
C ILE A 124 -3.02 18.89 -2.64
N ILE A 125 -3.68 19.62 -1.73
CA ILE A 125 -5.15 19.74 -1.68
C ILE A 125 -5.67 20.24 -3.04
N ALA A 126 -5.11 21.32 -3.57
CA ALA A 126 -5.51 21.86 -4.86
C ALA A 126 -5.33 20.87 -6.02
N GLN A 127 -4.33 19.97 -5.94
CA GLN A 127 -4.15 18.90 -6.93
C GLN A 127 -5.18 17.80 -6.80
N LEU A 128 -5.55 17.40 -5.58
CA LEU A 128 -6.60 16.42 -5.32
C LEU A 128 -7.97 16.96 -5.76
N ASP A 129 -8.28 18.22 -5.43
CA ASP A 129 -9.55 18.87 -5.81
C ASP A 129 -9.71 19.04 -7.32
N SER A 130 -8.60 19.17 -8.05
CA SER A 130 -8.58 19.31 -9.50
C SER A 130 -8.26 18.02 -10.26
N ASN A 131 -8.24 16.87 -9.56
CA ASN A 131 -7.94 15.54 -10.12
C ASN A 131 -6.57 15.45 -10.83
N ARG A 132 -5.60 16.31 -10.48
CA ARG A 132 -4.19 16.12 -10.92
C ARG A 132 -3.49 15.00 -10.16
N LEU A 133 -3.94 14.75 -8.93
CA LEU A 133 -3.65 13.53 -8.19
C LEU A 133 -4.91 12.67 -8.17
N GLU A 134 -4.87 11.59 -8.92
CA GLU A 134 -5.97 10.65 -9.11
C GLU A 134 -5.89 9.53 -8.07
N GLN A 135 -7.05 9.06 -7.63
CA GLN A 135 -7.14 7.92 -6.72
C GLN A 135 -6.73 6.63 -7.43
N ILE A 136 -5.92 5.83 -6.77
CA ILE A 136 -5.69 4.42 -7.10
C ILE A 136 -6.20 3.56 -5.94
N VAL A 137 -6.87 2.45 -6.27
CA VAL A 137 -7.37 1.49 -5.29
C VAL A 137 -6.91 0.10 -5.68
N ILE A 138 -6.32 -0.59 -4.71
CA ILE A 138 -5.85 -1.96 -4.85
C ILE A 138 -6.56 -2.80 -3.78
N GLU A 139 -7.38 -3.74 -4.22
CA GLU A 139 -7.95 -4.75 -3.35
C GLU A 139 -6.86 -5.75 -2.92
N LEU A 140 -6.84 -6.09 -1.63
CA LEU A 140 -5.99 -7.10 -1.04
C LEU A 140 -6.81 -8.34 -0.68
N SER A 141 -6.69 -9.40 -1.48
CA SER A 141 -7.38 -10.66 -1.23
C SER A 141 -6.47 -11.70 -0.59
N SER A 142 -6.79 -12.10 0.64
CA SER A 142 -6.11 -13.19 1.35
C SER A 142 -6.78 -14.56 1.15
N VAL A 143 -7.79 -14.67 0.28
CA VAL A 143 -8.55 -15.91 0.09
C VAL A 143 -7.62 -17.01 -0.42
N GLY A 144 -7.58 -18.13 0.30
CA GLY A 144 -6.69 -19.27 -0.01
C GLY A 144 -5.21 -19.06 0.34
N GLN A 145 -4.81 -17.89 0.87
CA GLN A 145 -3.40 -17.55 1.09
C GLN A 145 -2.87 -17.82 2.50
N ARG A 146 -3.68 -18.48 3.35
CA ARG A 146 -3.32 -18.75 4.75
C ARG A 146 -2.07 -19.61 4.86
N GLU A 147 -2.04 -20.76 4.18
CA GLU A 147 -0.91 -21.69 4.26
C GLU A 147 0.37 -21.08 3.70
N THR A 148 0.28 -20.37 2.57
CA THR A 148 1.36 -19.57 1.98
C THR A 148 1.91 -18.57 2.99
N SER A 149 1.03 -17.85 3.68
CA SER A 149 1.43 -16.86 4.68
C SER A 149 2.15 -17.47 5.87
N GLU A 150 1.63 -18.60 6.37
CA GLU A 150 2.22 -19.29 7.52
C GLU A 150 3.55 -19.98 7.16
N ALA A 151 3.68 -20.50 5.93
CA ALA A 151 4.92 -21.08 5.43
C ALA A 151 6.04 -20.04 5.39
N PHE A 152 5.76 -18.87 4.81
CA PHE A 152 6.69 -17.74 4.77
C PHE A 152 7.11 -17.29 6.18
N LEU A 153 6.15 -17.15 7.10
CA LEU A 153 6.46 -16.81 8.50
C LEU A 153 7.36 -17.84 9.19
N ARG A 154 7.27 -19.12 8.85
CA ARG A 154 8.13 -20.18 9.41
C ARG A 154 9.53 -20.12 8.79
N GLU A 155 9.61 -20.02 7.47
CA GLU A 155 10.85 -19.97 6.71
C GLU A 155 11.75 -18.81 7.16
N TYR A 156 11.17 -17.62 7.34
CA TYR A 156 11.92 -16.42 7.72
C TYR A 156 11.98 -16.17 9.23
N GLY A 157 11.53 -17.12 10.06
CA GLY A 157 11.59 -17.00 11.53
C GLY A 157 10.74 -15.85 12.11
N LEU A 158 9.71 -15.40 11.37
CA LEU A 158 8.80 -14.32 11.75
C LEU A 158 7.55 -14.82 12.50
N SER A 159 7.41 -16.13 12.67
CA SER A 159 6.30 -16.74 13.38
C SER A 159 6.20 -16.21 14.82
N PRO A 160 4.98 -15.89 15.32
CA PRO A 160 4.82 -15.48 16.71
C PRO A 160 5.45 -16.52 17.64
N ARG A 161 6.35 -16.07 18.52
CA ARG A 161 6.87 -16.95 19.57
C ARG A 161 5.69 -17.43 20.39
N ARG A 162 5.43 -18.74 20.41
CA ARG A 162 4.44 -19.34 21.31
C ARG A 162 4.77 -18.86 22.72
N ARG A 163 3.93 -18.00 23.30
CA ARG A 163 4.05 -17.69 24.72
C ARG A 163 3.78 -19.00 25.45
N HIS A 164 4.79 -19.53 26.13
CA HIS A 164 4.57 -20.65 27.04
C HIS A 164 3.43 -20.25 27.99
N PRO A 165 2.43 -21.13 28.21
CA PRO A 165 1.45 -20.89 29.25
C PRO A 165 2.23 -20.66 30.55
N ARG A 166 1.98 -19.53 31.22
CA ARG A 166 2.43 -19.38 32.61
C ARG A 166 1.69 -20.47 33.38
N LEU A 167 2.42 -21.49 33.81
CA LEU A 167 1.91 -22.44 34.80
C LEU A 167 1.56 -21.60 36.04
N SER A 168 0.27 -21.50 36.31
CA SER A 168 -0.29 -20.95 37.55
C SER A 168 -0.08 -21.90 38.70
#